data_AF-A0AAD7RP97-F1
#
_entry.id   AF-A0AAD7RP97-F1
#
_cell.length_a   1.000
_cell.length_b   1.000
_cell.length_c   1.000
_cell.angle_alpha   90.00
_cell.angle_beta   90.00
_cell.angle_gamma   90.00
#
_symmetry.space_group_name_H-M   'P 1'
#
loop_
_entity.id
_entity.type
_entity.pdbx_description
1 polymer ?
#
loop_
_entity_poly.entity_id
_entity_poly.type
_entity_poly.pdbx_seq_one_letter_code
_entity_poly.pdbx_strand_id
1 'polypeptide(L)'
;MFLRTQVMIYSLGVINESPILPNLTLGYEMYDTCGDVTMAIKATLRLMEDRNDLAQECSSLRSEYSASARGVKAVVGEQHSEVSIATSRLLALPLIPQVG
;
A
#
# COMPACT_ATOMS: atom_id res chain seq x y z
N MET A 1 18.31 4.45 1.01
CA MET A 1 17.05 3.79 1.39
C MET A 1 16.58 4.16 2.80
N PHE A 2 17.37 3.89 3.86
CA PHE A 2 16.96 4.07 5.27
C PHE A 2 16.35 5.44 5.64
N LEU A 3 16.94 6.56 5.19
CA LEU A 3 16.42 7.90 5.51
C LEU A 3 14.99 8.11 4.97
N ARG A 4 14.69 7.65 3.76
CA ARG A 4 13.36 7.82 3.14
C ARG A 4 12.30 7.02 3.89
N THR A 5 12.65 5.79 4.30
CA THR A 5 11.82 4.95 5.16
C THR A 5 11.52 5.65 6.49
N GLN A 6 12.55 6.19 7.15
CA GLN A 6 12.37 6.90 8.43
C GLN A 6 11.50 8.15 8.29
N VAL A 7 11.68 8.93 7.21
CA VAL A 7 10.85 10.10 6.92
C VAL A 7 9.40 9.71 6.71
N MET A 8 9.12 8.61 6.01
CA MET A 8 7.76 8.13 5.83
C MET A 8 7.13 7.68 7.15
N ILE A 9 7.84 6.90 7.96
CA ILE A 9 7.37 6.46 9.29
C ILE A 9 7.07 7.68 10.18
N TYR A 10 7.98 8.64 10.22
CA TYR A 10 7.79 9.88 10.99
C TYR A 10 6.58 10.68 10.49
N SER A 11 6.45 10.87 9.17
CA SER A 11 5.34 11.61 8.57
C SER A 11 3.99 10.97 8.91
N LEU A 12 3.89 9.64 8.85
CA LEU A 12 2.68 8.93 9.25
C LEU A 12 2.37 9.12 10.74
N GLY A 13 3.38 9.10 11.61
CA GLY A 13 3.22 9.41 13.04
C GLY A 13 2.65 10.82 13.26
N VAL A 14 3.23 11.83 12.61
CA VAL A 14 2.75 13.21 12.66
C VAL A 14 1.30 13.33 12.16
N ILE A 15 0.96 12.68 11.04
CA ILE A 15 -0.41 12.72 10.49
C ILE A 15 -1.39 12.08 11.47
N ASN A 16 -1.04 10.93 12.05
CA ASN A 16 -1.90 10.21 13.00
C ASN A 16 -2.17 10.99 14.30
N GLU A 17 -1.26 11.88 14.70
CA GLU A 17 -1.44 12.78 15.85
C GLU A 17 -2.11 14.11 15.47
N SER A 18 -2.21 14.41 14.17
CA SER A 18 -2.77 15.65 13.64
C SER A 18 -4.29 15.59 13.48
N PRO A 19 -4.98 16.75 13.41
CA PRO A 19 -6.42 16.80 13.12
C PRO A 19 -6.77 16.56 11.64
N ILE A 20 -5.81 16.22 10.77
CA ILE A 20 -6.05 16.06 9.31
C ILE A 20 -6.94 14.84 9.04
N LEU A 21 -6.76 13.75 9.79
CA LEU A 21 -7.50 12.49 9.65
C LEU A 21 -8.06 12.03 11.01
N PRO A 22 -9.11 12.69 11.54
CA PRO A 22 -9.65 12.35 12.85
C PRO A 22 -10.27 10.95 12.84
N ASN A 23 -10.05 10.18 13.92
CA ASN A 23 -10.55 8.81 14.10
C ASN A 23 -10.02 7.77 13.09
N LEU A 24 -8.94 8.08 12.38
CA LEU A 24 -8.27 7.15 11.48
C LEU A 24 -6.79 7.04 11.84
N THR A 25 -6.25 5.83 11.79
CA THR A 25 -4.81 5.59 11.94
C THR A 25 -4.27 5.03 10.63
N LEU A 26 -3.31 5.75 10.06
CA LEU A 26 -2.54 5.29 8.91
C LEU A 26 -1.50 4.27 9.37
N GLY A 27 -1.65 3.03 8.91
CA GLY A 27 -0.62 2.01 8.97
C GLY A 27 0.28 2.02 7.73
N TYR A 28 1.30 1.17 7.72
CA TYR A 28 2.20 1.03 6.57
C TYR A 28 2.72 -0.41 6.45
N GLU A 29 3.06 -0.78 5.21
CA GLU A 29 3.85 -1.96 4.88
C GLU A 29 4.92 -1.51 3.87
N MET A 30 6.19 -1.75 4.18
CA MET A 30 7.32 -1.23 3.40
C MET A 30 8.22 -2.37 2.98
N TYR A 31 8.67 -2.33 1.73
CA TYR A 31 9.51 -3.35 1.11
C TYR A 31 10.76 -2.71 0.52
N ASP A 32 11.87 -3.45 0.53
CA ASP A 32 13.07 -3.08 -0.20
C ASP A 32 12.99 -3.57 -1.63
N THR A 33 12.99 -2.62 -2.57
CA THR A 33 13.04 -2.91 -4.01
C THR A 33 14.48 -3.09 -4.50
N CYS A 34 15.49 -2.73 -3.71
CA CYS A 34 16.91 -2.72 -4.08
C CYS A 34 17.24 -1.94 -5.37
N GLY A 35 16.33 -1.07 -5.84
CA GLY A 35 16.42 -0.44 -7.17
C GLY A 35 16.30 -1.43 -8.34
N ASP A 36 15.82 -2.65 -8.09
CA ASP A 36 15.69 -3.71 -9.08
C ASP A 36 14.22 -3.94 -9.44
N VAL A 37 13.94 -4.03 -10.75
CA VAL A 37 12.58 -4.20 -11.28
C VAL A 37 11.95 -5.51 -10.80
N THR A 38 12.72 -6.60 -10.72
CA THR A 38 12.19 -7.91 -10.30
C THR A 38 11.82 -7.91 -8.83
N MET A 39 12.64 -7.31 -7.98
CA MET A 39 12.34 -7.17 -6.55
C MET A 39 11.16 -6.23 -6.31
N ALA A 40 11.07 -5.13 -7.04
CA ALA A 40 9.92 -4.22 -6.97
C ALA A 40 8.61 -4.91 -7.37
N ILE A 41 8.60 -5.68 -8.46
CA ILE A 41 7.43 -6.47 -8.88
C ILE A 41 7.00 -7.45 -7.77
N LYS A 42 7.96 -8.17 -7.16
CA LYS A 42 7.65 -9.09 -6.05
C LYS A 42 7.03 -8.35 -4.86
N ALA A 43 7.58 -7.20 -4.48
CA ALA A 43 7.05 -6.37 -3.42
C ALA A 43 5.63 -5.86 -3.74
N THR A 44 5.40 -5.38 -4.96
CA THR A 44 4.08 -4.92 -5.40
C THR A 44 3.04 -6.02 -5.37
N LEU A 45 3.40 -7.23 -5.82
CA LEU A 45 2.49 -8.39 -5.75
C LEU A 45 2.14 -8.73 -4.29
N ARG A 46 3.11 -8.68 -3.36
CA ARG A 46 2.84 -8.87 -1.93
C ARG A 46 1.92 -7.79 -1.34
N LEU A 47 2.07 -6.54 -1.77
CA LEU A 47 1.17 -5.44 -1.37
C LEU A 47 -0.26 -5.62 -1.92
N MET A 48 -0.39 -6.28 -3.08
CA MET A 48 -1.67 -6.57 -3.73
C MET A 48 -2.36 -7.83 -3.20
N GLU A 49 -1.66 -8.71 -2.47
CA GLU A 49 -2.26 -9.89 -1.85
C GLU A 49 -3.34 -9.44 -0.84
N ASP A 50 -4.61 -9.61 -1.20
CA ASP A 50 -5.72 -9.33 -0.28
C ASP A 50 -5.74 -10.41 0.82
N ARG A 51 -5.42 -10.00 2.05
CA ARG A 51 -5.47 -10.89 3.21
C ARG A 51 -6.91 -11.22 3.66
N ASN A 52 -7.93 -10.67 2.99
CA ASN A 52 -9.33 -10.93 3.30
C ASN A 52 -10.03 -11.95 2.40
N ASP A 53 -9.44 -12.36 1.27
CA ASP A 53 -10.10 -13.29 0.33
C ASP A 53 -10.37 -14.68 0.94
N LEU A 54 -9.55 -15.13 1.90
CA LEU A 54 -9.74 -16.42 2.55
C LEU A 54 -10.92 -16.49 3.54
N ALA A 55 -11.49 -15.34 3.94
CA ALA A 55 -12.63 -15.30 4.87
C ALA A 55 -13.96 -14.98 4.16
N GLN A 56 -13.91 -14.34 2.98
CA GLN A 56 -15.10 -13.82 2.30
C GLN A 56 -15.80 -14.86 1.42
N GLU A 57 -15.11 -15.90 0.95
CA GLU A 57 -15.72 -16.98 0.15
C GLU A 57 -16.77 -17.81 0.91
N CYS A 58 -16.84 -17.71 2.25
CA CYS A 58 -17.85 -18.39 3.07
C CYS A 58 -19.03 -17.52 3.54
N SER A 59 -19.09 -16.23 3.20
CA SER A 59 -20.21 -15.38 3.64
C SER A 59 -20.76 -14.53 2.50
N SER A 60 -21.49 -15.18 1.60
CA SER A 60 -22.65 -14.53 1.00
C SER A 60 -23.52 -13.94 2.13
N LEU A 61 -24.00 -12.71 1.98
CA LEU A 61 -24.92 -11.98 2.88
C LEU A 61 -24.32 -11.07 3.98
N ARG A 62 -23.40 -10.13 3.67
CA ARG A 62 -23.36 -8.87 4.46
C ARG A 62 -23.32 -7.62 3.58
N SER A 63 -24.51 -7.01 3.57
CA SER A 63 -24.89 -5.63 3.28
C SER A 63 -23.80 -4.58 3.55
N GLU A 64 -23.79 -3.57 2.69
CA GLU A 64 -23.44 -2.16 2.92
C GLU A 64 -22.25 -1.87 3.85
N TYR A 65 -21.17 -1.33 3.26
CA TYR A 65 -20.13 -0.59 3.99
C TYR A 65 -19.39 -1.40 5.08
N SER A 66 -19.02 -2.65 4.78
CA SER A 66 -18.13 -3.39 5.68
C SER A 66 -16.74 -2.74 5.70
N ALA A 67 -16.46 -2.04 6.80
CA ALA A 67 -15.20 -1.37 7.16
C ALA A 67 -14.03 -2.35 7.40
N SER A 68 -13.88 -3.34 6.52
CA SER A 68 -12.84 -4.37 6.60
C SER A 68 -12.39 -4.75 5.19
N ALA A 69 -11.93 -3.77 4.41
CA ALA A 69 -11.05 -4.03 3.28
C ALA A 69 -9.62 -3.71 3.73
N ARG A 70 -8.94 -4.69 4.36
CA ARG A 70 -7.55 -4.64 4.82
C ARG A 70 -6.55 -4.69 3.64
N GLY A 71 -6.88 -4.01 2.54
CA GLY A 71 -6.03 -3.87 1.36
C GLY A 71 -5.30 -2.54 1.36
N VAL A 72 -4.12 -2.52 0.74
CA VAL A 72 -3.32 -1.31 0.53
C VAL A 72 -4.13 -0.26 -0.23
N LYS A 73 -4.21 0.96 0.31
CA LYS A 73 -5.02 2.05 -0.27
C LYS A 73 -4.25 2.94 -1.24
N ALA A 74 -2.93 3.02 -1.07
CA ALA A 74 -2.04 3.79 -1.93
C ALA A 74 -0.60 3.26 -1.76
N VAL A 75 0.23 3.48 -2.77
CA VAL A 75 1.67 3.15 -2.75
C VAL A 75 2.49 4.43 -2.95
N VAL A 76 3.57 4.57 -2.19
CA VAL A 76 4.56 5.66 -2.35
C VAL A 76 5.89 5.04 -2.79
N GLY A 77 6.51 5.61 -3.82
CA GLY A 77 7.65 5.05 -4.55
C GLY A 77 7.27 4.59 -5.96
N GLU A 78 8.22 4.18 -6.80
CA GLU A 78 9.66 3.97 -6.54
C GLU A 78 10.54 5.15 -7.01
N GLN A 79 11.76 5.27 -6.47
CA GLN A 79 12.71 6.36 -6.78
C GLN A 79 13.15 6.42 -8.25
N HIS A 80 13.35 5.28 -8.90
CA HIS A 80 13.80 5.15 -10.28
C HIS A 80 12.60 5.03 -11.21
N SER A 81 12.58 5.81 -12.28
CA SER A 81 11.44 5.89 -13.19
C SER A 81 11.14 4.54 -13.85
N GLU A 82 12.16 3.78 -14.23
CA GLU A 82 12.03 2.45 -14.83
C GLU A 82 11.35 1.45 -13.89
N VAL A 83 11.67 1.49 -12.59
CA VAL A 83 11.07 0.63 -11.57
C VAL A 83 9.64 1.10 -11.27
N SER A 84 9.44 2.41 -11.12
CA SER A 84 8.15 3.04 -10.87
C SER A 84 7.12 2.76 -11.98
N ILE A 85 7.55 2.74 -13.25
CA ILE A 85 6.72 2.34 -14.39
C ILE A 85 6.30 0.87 -14.27
N ALA A 86 7.20 -0.02 -13.87
CA ALA A 86 6.91 -1.44 -13.73
C ALA A 86 5.88 -1.70 -12.62
N THR A 87 6.02 -1.06 -11.47
CA THR A 87 5.07 -1.19 -10.35
C THR A 87 3.72 -0.54 -10.65
N SER A 88 3.72 0.62 -11.32
CA SER A 88 2.48 1.34 -11.69
C SER A 88 1.58 0.50 -12.60
N ARG A 89 2.17 -0.27 -13.53
CA ARG A 89 1.41 -1.17 -14.41
C ARG A 89 0.67 -2.26 -13.64
N LEU A 90 1.24 -2.76 -12.55
CA LEU A 90 0.59 -3.75 -11.70
C LEU A 90 -0.51 -3.12 -10.84
N LEU A 91 -0.23 -1.97 -10.22
CA LEU A 91 -1.16 -1.25 -9.34
C LEU A 91 -2.36 -0.66 -10.10
N ALA A 92 -2.21 -0.39 -11.39
CA ALA A 92 -3.32 0.03 -12.25
C ALA A 92 -4.41 -1.03 -12.38
N LEU A 93 -4.10 -2.33 -12.22
CA LEU A 93 -5.08 -3.42 -12.32
C LEU A 93 -6.13 -3.34 -11.21
N PRO A 94 -5.77 -3.29 -9.91
CA PRO A 94 -6.72 -3.07 -8.81
C PRO A 94 -7.08 -1.59 -8.59
N LEU A 95 -6.64 -0.67 -9.47
CA LEU A 95 -6.83 0.78 -9.34
C LEU A 95 -6.26 1.37 -8.03
N ILE A 96 -5.09 0.87 -7.60
CA ILE A 96 -4.38 1.43 -6.44
C ILE A 96 -3.53 2.62 -6.91
N PRO A 97 -3.74 3.83 -6.36
CA PRO A 97 -2.93 5.00 -6.72
C PRO A 97 -1.47 4.84 -6.27
N GLN A 98 -0.54 5.20 -7.15
CA GLN A 98 0.90 5.25 -6.88
C GLN A 98 1.41 6.70 -6.96
N VAL A 99 2.22 7.12 -5.99
CA VAL A 99 2.98 8.38 -6.01
C VAL A 99 4.47 8.04 -6.09
N GLY A 100 5.04 8.11 -7.29
CA GLY A 100 6.44 7.80 -7.60
C GLY A 100 7.38 8.99 -7.44
#